data_AF-A0A966BGX5-F1
#
_entry.id   AF-A0A966BGX5-F1
#
_cell.length_a   1.000
_cell.length_b   1.000
_cell.length_c   1.000
_cell.angle_alpha   90.00
_cell.angle_beta   90.00
_cell.angle_gamma   90.00
#
_symmetry.space_group_name_H-M   'P 1'
#
loop_
_entity.id
_entity.type
_entity.pdbx_description
1 polymer ?
#
loop_
_entity_poly.entity_id
_entity_poly.type
_entity_poly.pdbx_seq_one_letter_code
_entity_poly.pdbx_strand_id
1 'polypeptide(L)' 'MEDVKNVEDPADVLASRLFDRGGVDFLHVYGNVATVDIAKGHDSKGIVEIVTSLFTHYGE' A
#
# COMPACT_ATOMS: atom_id res chain seq x y z
N MET A 1 -16.29 23.48 5.06
CA MET A 1 -16.20 22.07 5.51
C MET A 1 -14.93 21.54 4.86
N GLU A 2 -13.77 21.98 5.33
CA GLU A 2 -12.52 21.91 4.55
C GLU A 2 -11.37 21.53 5.47
N ASP A 3 -11.45 20.38 6.13
CA ASP A 3 -10.49 20.05 7.18
C ASP A 3 -10.21 18.54 7.22
N VAL A 4 -9.56 18.01 6.18
CA VAL A 4 -8.71 16.80 6.23
C VAL A 4 -7.64 16.87 5.12
N LYS A 5 -6.71 17.83 5.23
CA LYS A 5 -5.40 17.75 4.56
C LYS A 5 -4.37 17.60 5.66
N ASN A 6 -3.52 16.56 5.55
CA ASN A 6 -2.43 16.13 6.47
C ASN A 6 -2.68 14.89 7.34
N VAL A 7 -3.34 13.88 6.79
CA VAL A 7 -2.92 12.49 7.05
C VAL A 7 -2.43 12.00 5.69
N GLU A 8 -1.19 11.55 5.61
CA GLU A 8 -0.66 10.94 4.38
C GLU A 8 -1.63 9.83 3.96
N ASP A 9 -2.14 9.89 2.73
CA ASP A 9 -3.17 8.96 2.28
C ASP A 9 -2.61 7.52 2.43
N PRO A 10 -3.33 6.59 3.08
CA PRO A 10 -2.80 5.25 3.33
C PRO A 10 -2.38 4.56 2.03
N ALA A 11 -3.10 4.87 0.95
CA ALA A 11 -2.79 4.36 -0.38
C ALA A 11 -1.45 4.89 -0.89
N ASP A 12 -1.13 6.18 -0.64
CA ASP A 12 0.15 6.78 -1.01
C ASP A 12 1.31 6.16 -0.22
N VAL A 13 1.14 5.96 1.09
CA VAL A 13 2.18 5.31 1.91
C VAL A 13 2.36 3.84 1.51
N LEU A 14 1.26 3.12 1.23
CA LEU A 14 1.29 1.76 0.73
C LEU A 14 2.02 1.67 -0.62
N ALA A 15 1.67 2.57 -1.54
CA ALA A 15 2.30 2.68 -2.86
C ALA A 15 3.80 2.89 -2.70
N SER A 16 4.21 3.92 -1.94
CA SER A 16 5.61 4.24 -1.73
C SER A 16 6.40 3.04 -1.21
N ARG A 17 5.88 2.31 -0.22
CA ARG A 17 6.56 1.13 0.36
C ARG A 17 6.62 -0.05 -0.60
N LEU A 18 5.56 -0.29 -1.37
CA LEU A 18 5.52 -1.40 -2.34
C LEU A 18 6.45 -1.14 -3.53
N PHE A 19 6.51 0.09 -4.02
CA PHE A 19 7.41 0.47 -5.09
C PHE A 19 8.88 0.50 -4.62
N ASP A 20 9.16 0.93 -3.38
CA ASP A 20 10.51 0.91 -2.78
C ASP A 20 11.04 -0.53 -2.60
N ARG A 21 10.19 -1.47 -2.16
CA ARG A 21 10.52 -2.92 -2.13
C ARG A 21 10.96 -3.44 -3.49
N GLY A 22 10.40 -2.90 -4.57
CA GLY A 22 10.58 -3.37 -5.93
C GLY A 22 9.84 -4.69 -6.23
N GLY A 23 9.80 -5.04 -7.52
CA GLY A 23 9.09 -6.24 -7.99
C GLY A 23 7.57 -6.07 -8.11
N VAL A 24 7.06 -4.84 -8.01
CA VAL A 24 5.65 -4.49 -8.24
C VAL A 24 5.59 -3.62 -9.50
N ASP A 25 4.76 -4.04 -10.46
CA ASP A 25 4.55 -3.30 -11.72
C ASP A 25 3.38 -2.31 -11.57
N PHE A 26 2.34 -2.72 -10.85
CA PHE A 26 1.12 -1.94 -10.69
C PHE A 26 0.48 -2.11 -9.30
N LEU A 27 -0.14 -1.04 -8.80
CA LEU A 27 -0.93 -1.03 -7.57
C LEU A 27 -2.26 -0.34 -7.83
N HIS A 28 -3.36 -1.00 -7.46
CA HIS A 28 -4.71 -0.43 -7.49
C HIS A 28 -5.35 -0.58 -6.12
N VAL A 29 -5.66 0.55 -5.48
CA VAL A 29 -6.39 0.59 -4.22
C VAL A 29 -7.80 1.09 -4.48
N TYR A 30 -8.80 0.32 -4.07
CA TYR A 30 -10.20 0.69 -4.16
C TYR A 30 -10.92 0.33 -2.86
N GLY A 31 -11.21 1.35 -2.04
CA GLY A 31 -11.81 1.17 -0.71
C GLY A 31 -10.94 0.27 0.16
N ASN A 32 -11.50 -0.90 0.52
CA ASN A 32 -10.86 -1.88 1.42
C ASN A 32 -10.03 -2.93 0.67
N VAL A 33 -9.92 -2.82 -0.65
CA VAL A 33 -9.26 -3.82 -1.50
C VAL A 33 -8.06 -3.20 -2.18
N ALA A 34 -6.89 -3.82 -2.03
CA ALA A 34 -5.68 -3.49 -2.76
C ALA A 34 -5.31 -4.64 -3.69
N THR A 35 -5.19 -4.35 -4.98
CA THR A 35 -4.70 -5.27 -6.01
C THR A 35 -3.28 -4.87 -6.36
N VAL A 36 -2.36 -5.83 -6.27
CA VAL A 36 -0.94 -5.64 -6.56
C VAL A 36 -0.56 -6.54 -7.72
N ASP A 37 -0.01 -5.96 -8.78
CA ASP A 37 0.59 -6.70 -9.90
C ASP A 37 2.08 -6.88 -9.66
N ILE A 38 2.53 -8.13 -9.65
CA ILE A 38 3.91 -8.49 -9.36
C ILE A 38 4.63 -8.75 -10.66
N ALA A 39 5.78 -8.07 -10.82
CA ALA A 39 6.62 -8.22 -12.00
C ALA A 39 7.07 -9.68 -12.18
N LYS A 40 7.20 -10.12 -13.44
CA LYS A 40 7.62 -11.49 -13.75
C LYS A 40 8.97 -11.81 -13.12
N GLY A 41 9.04 -12.94 -12.39
CA GLY A 41 10.25 -13.37 -11.69
C GLY A 41 10.38 -12.85 -10.27
N HIS A 42 9.44 -12.03 -9.80
CA HIS A 42 9.30 -11.65 -8.38
C HIS A 42 8.19 -12.45 -7.70
N ASP A 43 8.23 -12.46 -6.36
CA ASP A 43 7.24 -13.14 -5.52
C ASP A 43 6.49 -12.14 -4.62
N SER A 44 5.37 -12.61 -4.06
CA SER A 44 4.48 -11.84 -3.18
C SER A 44 4.92 -11.78 -1.70
N LYS A 45 6.08 -12.32 -1.36
CA LYS A 45 6.54 -12.49 0.03
C LYS A 45 6.93 -11.14 0.63
N GLY A 46 6.34 -10.81 1.77
CA GLY A 46 6.53 -9.50 2.43
C GLY A 46 5.57 -8.40 1.97
N ILE A 47 4.81 -8.59 0.87
CA ILE A 47 3.73 -7.65 0.48
C ILE A 47 2.65 -7.63 1.55
N VAL A 48 2.25 -8.80 2.05
CA VAL A 48 1.27 -8.92 3.14
C VAL A 48 1.75 -8.19 4.41
N GLU A 49 3.04 -8.29 4.75
CA GLU A 49 3.57 -7.65 5.96
C GLU A 49 3.54 -6.12 5.84
N ILE A 50 3.85 -5.58 4.65
CA ILE A 50 3.76 -4.15 4.36
C ILE A 50 2.31 -3.66 4.48
N VAL A 51 1.36 -4.40 3.91
CA VAL A 51 -0.07 -4.08 3.99
C VAL A 51 -0.55 -4.13 5.44
N THR A 52 -0.27 -5.21 6.17
CA THR A 52 -0.69 -5.36 7.57
C THR A 52 -0.08 -4.29 8.47
N SER A 53 1.20 -3.94 8.29
CA SER A 53 1.87 -2.89 9.06
C SER A 53 1.19 -1.52 8.91
N LEU A 54 0.59 -1.23 7.76
CA LEU A 54 -0.11 0.03 7.52
C LEU A 54 -1.49 0.05 8.18
N PHE A 55 -2.26 -1.04 8.09
CA PHE A 55 -3.60 -1.10 8.68
C PHE A 55 -3.58 -1.23 10.22
N THR A 56 -2.49 -1.69 10.84
CA THR A 56 -2.34 -1.69 12.32
C THR A 56 -2.30 -0.27 12.91
N HIS A 57 -1.93 0.74 12.13
CA HIS A 57 -1.84 2.14 12.60
C HIS A 57 -3.12 2.97 12.40
N TYR A 58 -4.15 2.45 11.73
CA TYR A 58 -5.41 3.18 11.46
C TYR A 58 -6.44 3.11 12.61
N GLY A 59 -6.02 2.67 13.79
CA GLY A 59 -6.89 2.39 14.95
C GLY A 59 -6.69 3.28 16.17
N GLU A 60 -5.91 4.38 16.08
CA GLU A 60 -5.80 5.42 17.13
C GLU A 60 -6.27 6.79 16.63
#